data_AF-A0A8H6JZP5-F1
#
_entry.id   AF-A0A8H6JZP5-F1
#
_cell.length_a   1.000
_cell.length_b   1.000
_cell.length_c   1.000
_cell.angle_alpha   90.00
_cell.angle_beta   90.00
_cell.angle_gamma   90.00
#
_symmetry.space_group_name_H-M   'P 1'
#
loop_
_entity.id
_entity.type
_entity.pdbx_description
1 polymer ?
#
loop_
_entity_poly.entity_id
_entity_poly.type
_entity_poly.pdbx_seq_one_letter_code
_entity_poly.pdbx_strand_id
1 'polypeptide(L)'
;MVKTNDGSIPRYYVDNLSMDFYLRPAREVRAIFSTNNGALPARTLSHTPDTATGRQVYLWCAEEIQNHANSVRKKHWNLMKSMPQPTCWEDLYDYFDCVDLFHHGALNLWNLVCHLVHENKMLRDNLIHGISFEVGMWCDEWLARNQNKTRLRDFSDWGNVLGLFDGSELEEIRQLDPFSLDILRTALAHRQHQLAGQLGLHPPVYPGNTAAAQLHQSNMQNWLGK
;
A
#
# COMPACT_ATOMS: atom_id res chain seq x y z
N MET A 1 -23.66 -10.40 -10.27
CA MET A 1 -24.13 -11.17 -9.08
C MET A 1 -25.57 -11.59 -9.34
N VAL A 2 -25.85 -12.89 -9.30
CA VAL A 2 -27.20 -13.43 -9.47
C VAL A 2 -27.96 -13.20 -8.17
N LYS A 3 -29.05 -12.45 -8.21
CA LYS A 3 -29.93 -12.22 -7.07
C LYS A 3 -30.79 -13.48 -6.85
N THR A 4 -30.98 -13.90 -5.61
CA THR A 4 -31.97 -14.95 -5.29
C THR A 4 -33.39 -14.39 -5.45
N ASN A 5 -34.36 -15.30 -5.62
CA ASN A 5 -35.77 -14.96 -5.93
C ASN A 5 -36.47 -14.11 -4.85
N ASP A 6 -35.88 -13.99 -3.67
CA ASP A 6 -36.33 -13.20 -2.52
C ASP A 6 -35.66 -11.81 -2.41
N GLY A 7 -34.79 -11.45 -3.37
CA GLY A 7 -34.05 -10.18 -3.35
C GLY A 7 -32.96 -10.11 -2.27
N SER A 8 -32.70 -11.20 -1.56
CA SER A 8 -31.60 -11.28 -0.59
C SER A 8 -30.26 -11.50 -1.32
N ILE A 9 -29.17 -11.00 -0.72
CA ILE A 9 -27.83 -11.28 -1.24
C ILE A 9 -27.48 -12.71 -0.83
N PRO A 10 -27.05 -13.59 -1.76
CA PRO A 10 -26.66 -14.95 -1.40
C PRO A 10 -25.59 -14.91 -0.31
N ARG A 11 -25.91 -15.49 0.85
CA ARG A 11 -24.99 -15.56 2.00
C ARG A 11 -24.04 -16.76 1.93
N TYR A 12 -24.18 -17.60 0.92
CA TYR A 12 -23.36 -18.79 0.73
C TYR A 12 -22.92 -18.88 -0.74
N TYR A 13 -21.72 -19.40 -0.97
CA TYR A 13 -21.21 -19.76 -2.28
C TYR A 13 -20.85 -21.24 -2.31
N VAL A 14 -20.91 -21.84 -3.51
CA VAL A 14 -20.41 -23.19 -3.73
C VAL A 14 -18.91 -23.10 -3.97
N ASP A 15 -18.15 -23.77 -3.12
CA ASP A 15 -16.71 -23.92 -3.31
C ASP A 15 -16.45 -24.95 -4.41
N ASN A 16 -15.91 -24.48 -5.53
CA ASN A 16 -15.63 -25.29 -6.72
C ASN A 16 -14.16 -25.71 -6.80
N LEU A 17 -13.34 -25.44 -5.77
CA LEU A 17 -11.96 -25.92 -5.74
C LEU A 17 -11.91 -27.43 -5.51
N SER A 18 -10.96 -28.09 -6.18
CA SER A 18 -10.72 -29.52 -5.97
C SER A 18 -10.31 -29.78 -4.52
N MET A 19 -10.73 -30.91 -3.95
CA MET A 19 -10.25 -31.33 -2.62
C MET A 19 -8.72 -31.44 -2.54
N ASP A 20 -8.05 -31.66 -3.67
CA ASP A 20 -6.60 -31.66 -3.74
C ASP A 20 -5.98 -30.34 -3.33
N PHE A 21 -6.66 -29.21 -3.59
CA PHE A 21 -6.22 -27.90 -3.13
C PHE A 21 -6.09 -27.85 -1.59
N TYR A 22 -6.92 -28.62 -0.87
CA TYR A 22 -6.90 -28.62 0.59
C TYR A 22 -6.10 -29.79 1.19
N LEU A 23 -6.10 -30.96 0.54
CA LEU A 23 -5.46 -32.18 1.05
C LEU A 23 -4.01 -32.33 0.59
N ARG A 24 -3.69 -31.81 -0.59
CA ARG A 24 -2.42 -32.02 -1.29
C ARG A 24 -1.92 -30.69 -1.88
N PRO A 25 -1.50 -29.75 -1.01
CA PRO A 25 -1.07 -28.43 -1.47
C PRO A 25 0.05 -28.56 -2.50
N ALA A 26 -0.09 -27.86 -3.62
CA ALA A 26 0.83 -27.96 -4.76
C ALA A 26 2.23 -27.37 -4.48
N ARG A 27 2.38 -26.65 -3.37
CA ARG A 27 3.64 -26.06 -2.91
C ARG A 27 3.69 -26.03 -1.38
N GLU A 28 4.84 -25.64 -0.85
CA GLU A 28 5.04 -25.47 0.59
C GLU A 28 4.03 -24.48 1.18
N VAL A 29 3.45 -24.85 2.33
CA VAL A 29 2.45 -24.07 3.06
C VAL A 29 3.14 -23.29 4.19
N ARG A 30 3.40 -22.00 3.95
CA ARG A 30 4.03 -21.12 4.96
C ARG A 30 3.04 -20.67 6.03
N ALA A 31 1.79 -20.43 5.63
CA ALA A 31 0.65 -20.16 6.49
C ALA A 31 0.92 -19.12 7.60
N ILE A 32 1.50 -17.96 7.25
CA ILE A 32 2.01 -16.97 8.20
C ILE A 32 0.97 -16.54 9.25
N PHE A 33 -0.30 -16.41 8.88
CA PHE A 33 -1.36 -16.01 9.81
C PHE A 33 -1.85 -17.19 10.67
N SER A 34 -2.07 -18.36 10.06
CA SER A 34 -2.54 -19.56 10.79
C SER A 34 -1.50 -20.08 11.80
N THR A 35 -0.23 -20.02 11.43
CA THR A 35 0.89 -20.57 12.23
C THR A 35 1.49 -19.57 13.20
N ASN A 36 0.99 -18.32 13.21
CA ASN A 36 1.65 -17.21 13.89
C ASN A 36 3.13 -17.08 13.49
N ASN A 37 3.36 -17.04 12.17
CA ASN A 37 4.67 -16.96 11.54
C ASN A 37 5.62 -18.11 11.94
N GLY A 38 5.11 -19.35 11.88
CA GLY A 38 5.86 -20.56 12.21
C GLY A 38 5.97 -20.88 13.71
N ALA A 39 5.38 -20.07 14.60
CA ALA A 39 5.36 -20.37 16.03
C ALA A 39 4.50 -21.60 16.37
N LEU A 40 3.54 -21.94 15.51
CA LEU A 40 2.72 -23.15 15.57
C LEU A 40 2.90 -23.95 14.27
N PRO A 41 2.83 -25.29 14.30
CA PRO A 41 2.87 -26.08 13.08
C PRO A 41 1.62 -25.83 12.22
N ALA A 42 1.80 -25.80 10.89
CA ALA A 42 0.69 -25.71 9.95
C ALA A 42 -0.20 -26.96 10.06
N ARG A 43 -1.51 -26.77 10.14
CA ARG A 43 -2.44 -27.90 10.25
C ARG A 43 -2.78 -28.42 8.85
N THR A 44 -2.85 -29.74 8.75
CA THR A 44 -3.23 -30.45 7.53
C THR A 44 -4.59 -31.11 7.72
N LEU A 45 -5.35 -31.22 6.64
CA LEU A 45 -6.57 -32.02 6.62
C LEU A 45 -6.19 -33.49 6.36
N SER A 46 -6.47 -34.35 7.33
CA SER A 46 -6.06 -35.76 7.28
C SER A 46 -6.99 -36.64 6.45
N HIS A 47 -8.25 -36.22 6.28
CA HIS A 47 -9.28 -36.99 5.59
C HIS A 47 -10.18 -36.07 4.77
N THR A 48 -10.66 -36.58 3.64
CA THR A 48 -11.72 -35.98 2.85
C THR A 48 -13.00 -35.96 3.70
N PRO A 49 -13.54 -34.80 4.07
CA PRO A 49 -14.82 -34.77 4.76
C PRO A 49 -15.91 -35.27 3.81
N ASP A 50 -16.90 -35.99 4.34
CA ASP A 50 -18.02 -36.54 3.54
C ASP A 50 -18.82 -35.46 2.77
N THR A 51 -18.57 -34.17 3.08
CA THR A 51 -19.19 -32.97 2.51
C THR A 51 -18.35 -32.27 1.43
N ALA A 52 -17.33 -32.93 0.89
CA ALA A 52 -16.35 -32.35 -0.04
C ALA A 52 -16.93 -31.80 -1.36
N THR A 53 -17.96 -32.45 -1.92
CA THR A 53 -18.51 -32.06 -3.23
C THR A 53 -19.69 -31.11 -3.07
N GLY A 54 -19.66 -29.95 -3.73
CA GLY A 54 -20.75 -28.97 -3.67
C GLY A 54 -20.87 -28.28 -2.32
N ARG A 55 -19.75 -28.17 -1.59
CA ARG A 55 -19.66 -27.56 -0.27
C ARG A 55 -20.14 -26.11 -0.34
N GLN A 56 -21.16 -25.79 0.45
CA GLN A 56 -21.63 -24.43 0.62
C GLN A 56 -20.86 -23.77 1.75
N VAL A 57 -20.27 -22.62 1.46
CA VAL A 57 -19.48 -21.84 2.40
C VAL A 57 -20.15 -20.52 2.61
N TYR A 58 -20.29 -20.11 3.87
CA TYR A 58 -20.81 -18.80 4.21
C TYR A 58 -19.89 -17.71 3.63
N LEU A 59 -20.44 -16.82 2.82
CA LEU A 59 -19.73 -15.69 2.23
C LEU A 59 -19.67 -14.55 3.24
N TRP A 60 -18.46 -14.12 3.58
CA TRP A 60 -18.28 -12.97 4.47
C TRP A 60 -18.74 -11.68 3.81
N CYS A 61 -19.47 -10.87 4.57
CA CYS A 61 -19.77 -9.49 4.19
C CYS A 61 -18.57 -8.57 4.44
N ALA A 62 -18.68 -7.32 3.97
CA ALA A 62 -17.61 -6.33 4.10
C ALA A 62 -17.21 -6.07 5.57
N GLU A 63 -18.17 -6.02 6.49
CA GLU A 63 -17.92 -5.80 7.91
C GLU A 63 -17.12 -6.96 8.54
N GLU A 64 -17.46 -8.20 8.20
CA GLU A 64 -16.74 -9.38 8.67
C GLU A 64 -15.31 -9.41 8.13
N ILE A 65 -15.13 -9.13 6.83
CA ILE A 65 -13.80 -9.00 6.22
C ILE A 65 -12.97 -7.94 6.98
N GLN A 66 -13.55 -6.77 7.26
CA GLN A 66 -12.88 -5.71 8.00
C GLN A 66 -12.51 -6.15 9.44
N ASN A 67 -13.40 -6.85 10.13
CA ASN A 67 -13.15 -7.35 11.48
C ASN A 67 -12.02 -8.39 11.50
N HIS A 68 -12.01 -9.31 10.54
CA HIS A 68 -10.91 -10.26 10.37
C HIS A 68 -9.59 -9.55 10.02
N ALA A 69 -9.63 -8.57 9.11
CA ALA A 69 -8.48 -7.74 8.75
C ALA A 69 -7.88 -7.02 9.97
N ASN A 70 -8.73 -6.42 10.81
CA ASN A 70 -8.31 -5.75 12.04
C ASN A 70 -7.64 -6.72 13.03
N SER A 71 -8.18 -7.93 13.17
CA SER A 71 -7.59 -8.98 14.02
C SER A 71 -6.21 -9.41 13.51
N VAL A 72 -6.07 -9.66 12.22
CA VAL A 72 -4.78 -9.99 11.58
C VAL A 72 -3.79 -8.85 11.79
N ARG A 73 -4.21 -7.60 11.56
CA ARG A 73 -3.35 -6.42 11.76
C ARG A 73 -2.86 -6.29 13.19
N LYS A 74 -3.73 -6.47 14.18
CA LYS A 74 -3.34 -6.39 15.60
C LYS A 74 -2.20 -7.36 15.95
N LYS A 75 -2.17 -8.53 15.30
CA LYS A 75 -1.21 -9.61 15.60
C LYS A 75 0.02 -9.63 14.68
N HIS A 76 -0.14 -9.24 13.42
CA HIS A 76 0.84 -9.49 12.36
C HIS A 76 1.29 -8.22 11.61
N TRP A 77 1.00 -7.01 12.12
CA TRP A 77 1.27 -5.74 11.42
C TRP A 77 2.68 -5.62 10.81
N ASN A 78 3.71 -6.14 11.49
CA ASN A 78 5.10 -6.08 11.04
C ASN A 78 5.34 -6.92 9.78
N LEU A 79 4.65 -8.05 9.64
CA LEU A 79 4.73 -8.95 8.49
C LEU A 79 3.88 -8.46 7.32
N MET A 80 2.94 -7.54 7.59
CA MET A 80 2.00 -7.04 6.60
C MET A 80 2.57 -5.94 5.69
N LYS A 81 3.67 -5.29 6.09
CA LYS A 81 4.26 -4.12 5.41
C LYS A 81 4.54 -4.34 3.92
N SER A 82 4.85 -5.57 3.53
CA SER A 82 5.24 -5.94 2.16
C SER A 82 4.47 -7.15 1.65
N MET A 83 3.19 -7.28 2.01
CA MET A 83 2.35 -8.37 1.51
C MET A 83 2.19 -8.28 -0.02
N PRO A 84 2.62 -9.29 -0.78
CA PRO A 84 2.31 -9.35 -2.20
C PRO A 84 0.80 -9.59 -2.40
N GLN A 85 0.26 -8.92 -3.42
CA GLN A 85 -1.09 -9.22 -3.88
C GLN A 85 -1.12 -10.66 -4.43
N PRO A 86 -2.07 -11.51 -3.99
CA PRO A 86 -2.18 -12.86 -4.52
C PRO A 86 -2.65 -12.81 -5.98
N THR A 87 -2.12 -13.72 -6.80
CA THR A 87 -2.37 -13.82 -8.23
C THR A 87 -3.04 -15.14 -8.61
N CYS A 88 -2.85 -16.19 -7.82
CA CYS A 88 -3.54 -17.48 -7.93
C CYS A 88 -3.92 -18.05 -6.55
N TRP A 89 -4.83 -19.02 -6.51
CA TRP A 89 -5.33 -19.59 -5.25
C TRP A 89 -4.22 -20.16 -4.36
N GLU A 90 -3.17 -20.71 -4.96
CA GLU A 90 -2.00 -21.27 -4.28
C GLU A 90 -1.20 -20.20 -3.52
N ASP A 91 -1.32 -18.91 -3.88
CA ASP A 91 -0.71 -17.83 -3.10
C ASP A 91 -1.31 -17.71 -1.71
N LEU A 92 -2.52 -18.24 -1.47
CA LEU A 92 -3.13 -18.25 -0.15
C LEU A 92 -2.37 -19.14 0.85
N TYR A 93 -1.60 -20.13 0.38
CA TYR A 93 -0.76 -20.98 1.25
C TYR A 93 0.35 -20.20 1.96
N ASP A 94 0.68 -19.00 1.48
CA ASP A 94 1.62 -18.12 2.19
C ASP A 94 1.05 -17.58 3.49
N TYR A 95 -0.27 -17.43 3.53
CA TYR A 95 -0.98 -16.72 4.57
C TYR A 95 -1.75 -17.67 5.48
N PHE A 96 -2.34 -18.73 4.93
CA PHE A 96 -3.21 -19.64 5.66
C PHE A 96 -2.83 -21.11 5.46
N ASP A 97 -3.08 -21.90 6.50
CA ASP A 97 -2.96 -23.36 6.41
C ASP A 97 -4.19 -23.98 5.72
N CYS A 98 -4.05 -25.25 5.34
CA CYS A 98 -5.10 -25.97 4.62
C CYS A 98 -6.40 -26.09 5.42
N VAL A 99 -6.30 -26.12 6.76
CA VAL A 99 -7.48 -26.19 7.65
C VAL A 99 -8.26 -24.89 7.62
N ASP A 100 -7.60 -23.74 7.73
CA ASP A 100 -8.27 -22.43 7.63
C ASP A 100 -8.85 -22.23 6.23
N LEU A 101 -8.10 -22.59 5.18
CA LEU A 101 -8.57 -22.53 3.80
C LEU A 101 -9.86 -23.32 3.59
N PHE A 102 -9.92 -24.53 4.16
CA PHE A 102 -11.12 -25.34 4.08
C PHE A 102 -12.27 -24.73 4.91
N HIS A 103 -12.09 -24.44 6.19
CA HIS A 103 -13.21 -24.03 7.06
C HIS A 103 -13.74 -22.63 6.76
N HIS A 104 -12.85 -21.66 6.50
CA HIS A 104 -13.26 -20.30 6.17
C HIS A 104 -13.55 -20.12 4.67
N GLY A 105 -13.03 -21.02 3.83
CA GLY A 105 -13.20 -21.00 2.39
C GLY A 105 -12.21 -20.06 1.69
N ALA A 106 -11.63 -20.56 0.60
CA ALA A 106 -10.59 -19.85 -0.14
C ALA A 106 -11.02 -18.47 -0.63
N LEU A 107 -12.27 -18.30 -1.09
CA LEU A 107 -12.77 -17.01 -1.58
C LEU A 107 -12.82 -15.95 -0.47
N ASN A 108 -13.24 -16.32 0.74
CA ASN A 108 -13.28 -15.38 1.86
C ASN A 108 -11.87 -14.93 2.26
N LEU A 109 -10.93 -15.87 2.33
CA LEU A 109 -9.54 -15.60 2.68
C LEU A 109 -8.81 -14.83 1.57
N TRP A 110 -9.15 -15.07 0.31
CA TRP A 110 -8.72 -14.26 -0.82
C TRP A 110 -9.17 -12.81 -0.70
N ASN A 111 -10.46 -12.60 -0.42
CA ASN A 111 -11.01 -11.26 -0.23
C ASN A 111 -10.34 -10.56 0.95
N LEU A 112 -10.10 -11.29 2.05
CA LEU A 112 -9.37 -10.79 3.21
C LEU A 112 -7.94 -10.34 2.84
N VAL A 113 -7.16 -11.16 2.13
CA VAL A 113 -5.79 -10.80 1.73
C VAL A 113 -5.80 -9.61 0.76
N CYS A 114 -6.69 -9.62 -0.23
CA CYS A 114 -6.84 -8.49 -1.16
C CYS A 114 -7.19 -7.19 -0.42
N HIS A 115 -8.10 -7.26 0.57
CA HIS A 115 -8.48 -6.13 1.41
C HIS A 115 -7.27 -5.59 2.20
N LEU A 116 -6.53 -6.48 2.85
CA LEU A 116 -5.32 -6.12 3.60
C LEU A 116 -4.26 -5.45 2.73
N VAL A 117 -3.99 -5.99 1.54
CA VAL A 117 -3.03 -5.43 0.58
C VAL A 117 -3.50 -4.06 0.11
N HIS A 118 -4.78 -3.91 -0.20
CA HIS A 118 -5.36 -2.64 -0.63
C HIS A 118 -5.23 -1.56 0.47
N GLU A 119 -5.63 -1.87 1.70
CA GLU A 119 -5.51 -0.94 2.82
C GLU A 119 -4.05 -0.54 3.08
N ASN A 120 -3.12 -1.49 3.02
CA ASN A 120 -1.69 -1.19 3.20
C ASN A 120 -1.17 -0.27 2.08
N LYS A 121 -1.62 -0.47 0.84
CA LYS A 121 -1.30 0.44 -0.27
C LYS A 121 -1.87 1.83 -0.02
N MET A 122 -3.14 1.94 0.37
CA MET A 122 -3.77 3.23 0.66
C MET A 122 -3.06 3.97 1.81
N LEU A 123 -2.69 3.27 2.88
CA LEU A 123 -1.94 3.86 3.99
C LEU A 123 -0.57 4.36 3.54
N ARG A 124 0.14 3.59 2.72
CA ARG A 124 1.43 3.99 2.16
C ARG A 124 1.27 5.22 1.27
N ASP A 125 0.32 5.20 0.34
CA ASP A 125 0.07 6.29 -0.59
C ASP A 125 -0.29 7.58 0.19
N ASN A 126 -1.15 7.48 1.21
CA ASN A 126 -1.50 8.61 2.07
C ASN A 126 -0.30 9.17 2.84
N LEU A 127 0.57 8.31 3.37
CA LEU A 127 1.80 8.75 4.04
C LEU A 127 2.72 9.50 3.05
N ILE A 128 2.93 8.93 1.86
CA ILE A 128 3.75 9.55 0.81
C ILE A 128 3.17 10.90 0.41
N HIS A 129 1.86 10.99 0.19
CA HIS A 129 1.19 12.24 -0.15
C HIS A 129 1.34 13.30 0.95
N GLY A 130 1.21 12.91 2.22
CA GLY A 130 1.44 13.81 3.36
C GLY A 130 2.88 14.34 3.41
N ILE A 131 3.87 13.45 3.28
CA ILE A 131 5.28 13.84 3.23
C ILE A 131 5.55 14.77 2.05
N SER A 132 5.09 14.40 0.84
CA SER A 132 5.28 15.22 -0.35
C SER A 132 4.65 16.61 -0.23
N PHE A 133 3.48 16.71 0.41
CA PHE A 133 2.83 18.00 0.67
C PHE A 133 3.68 18.89 1.59
N GLU A 134 4.11 18.37 2.75
CA GLU A 134 4.92 19.11 3.72
C GLU A 134 6.27 19.53 3.12
N VAL A 135 6.93 18.62 2.40
CA VAL A 135 8.19 18.91 1.70
C VAL A 135 8.00 20.01 0.65
N GLY A 136 6.90 19.95 -0.12
CA GLY A 136 6.57 20.98 -1.10
C GLY A 136 6.41 22.36 -0.45
N MET A 137 5.63 22.45 0.62
CA MET A 137 5.47 23.68 1.39
C MET A 137 6.79 24.19 1.95
N TRP A 138 7.58 23.32 2.57
CA TRP A 138 8.89 23.65 3.11
C TRP A 138 9.81 24.23 2.04
N CYS A 139 9.83 23.66 0.83
CA CYS A 139 10.65 24.17 -0.28
C CYS A 139 10.23 25.59 -0.69
N ASP A 140 8.92 25.88 -0.72
CA ASP A 140 8.43 27.20 -1.08
C ASP A 140 8.73 28.24 0.00
N GLU A 141 8.59 27.87 1.28
CA GLU A 141 9.00 28.70 2.41
C GLU A 141 10.52 28.95 2.41
N TRP A 142 11.31 27.92 2.14
CA TRP A 142 12.76 28.03 2.02
C TRP A 142 13.18 28.95 0.87
N LEU A 143 12.51 28.87 -0.29
CA LEU A 143 12.74 29.77 -1.42
C LEU A 143 12.26 31.20 -1.20
N ALA A 144 11.29 31.42 -0.32
CA ALA A 144 10.85 32.76 0.04
C ALA A 144 11.89 33.51 0.88
N ARG A 145 12.85 32.81 1.50
CA ARG A 145 13.97 33.42 2.24
C ARG A 145 14.97 34.06 1.27
N ASN A 146 15.56 35.18 1.68
CA ASN A 146 16.54 35.91 0.88
C ASN A 146 17.74 35.01 0.54
N GLN A 147 18.31 35.17 -0.67
CA GLN A 147 19.49 34.44 -1.20
C GLN A 147 19.27 32.95 -1.59
N ASN A 148 18.27 32.26 -1.05
CA ASN A 148 18.03 30.85 -1.36
C ASN A 148 17.64 30.58 -2.82
N LYS A 149 16.94 31.52 -3.47
CA LYS A 149 16.66 31.45 -4.92
C LYS A 149 17.94 31.43 -5.76
N THR A 150 18.93 32.24 -5.39
CA THR A 150 20.22 32.28 -6.10
C THR A 150 21.00 31.00 -5.84
N ARG A 151 21.06 30.56 -4.57
CA ARG A 151 21.69 29.28 -4.20
C ARG A 151 21.11 28.10 -4.99
N LEU A 152 19.79 27.99 -5.07
CA LEU A 152 19.14 26.93 -5.83
C LEU A 152 19.44 27.04 -7.34
N ARG A 153 19.43 28.25 -7.89
CA ARG A 153 19.73 28.46 -9.33
C ARG A 153 21.15 28.00 -9.68
N ASP A 154 22.12 28.28 -8.82
CA ASP A 154 23.54 28.01 -9.08
C ASP A 154 23.96 26.58 -8.67
N PHE A 155 23.07 25.84 -8.02
CA PHE A 155 23.32 24.47 -7.55
C PHE A 155 23.40 23.46 -8.71
N SER A 156 24.31 22.50 -8.62
CA SER A 156 24.45 21.46 -9.66
C SER A 156 24.71 20.05 -9.11
N ASP A 157 25.09 19.91 -7.84
CA ASP A 157 25.43 18.63 -7.22
C ASP A 157 24.19 17.90 -6.67
N TRP A 158 23.30 17.48 -7.57
CA TRP A 158 22.10 16.70 -7.21
C TRP A 158 22.40 15.30 -6.66
N GLY A 159 23.67 14.84 -6.71
CA GLY A 159 24.12 13.64 -6.02
C GLY A 159 24.22 13.83 -4.50
N ASN A 160 24.46 15.07 -4.05
CA ASN A 160 24.53 15.45 -2.65
C ASN A 160 23.69 16.70 -2.39
N VAL A 161 22.35 16.54 -2.39
CA VAL A 161 21.39 17.64 -2.15
C VAL A 161 21.66 18.38 -0.82
N LEU A 162 22.27 17.72 0.16
CA LEU A 162 22.62 18.33 1.45
C LEU A 162 23.61 19.49 1.29
N GLY A 163 24.44 19.49 0.24
CA GLY A 163 25.36 20.58 -0.06
C GLY A 163 24.66 21.90 -0.40
N LEU A 164 23.35 21.88 -0.64
CA LEU A 164 22.54 23.09 -0.83
C LEU A 164 22.31 23.85 0.48
N PHE A 165 22.35 23.20 1.64
CA PHE A 165 21.93 23.75 2.94
C PHE A 165 23.12 24.05 3.86
N ASP A 166 22.92 24.99 4.78
CA ASP A 166 23.91 25.42 5.77
C ASP A 166 23.29 25.63 7.16
N GLY A 167 24.14 25.61 8.19
CA GLY A 167 23.75 25.92 9.57
C GLY A 167 22.55 25.11 10.06
N SER A 168 21.50 25.82 10.52
CA SER A 168 20.29 25.20 11.07
C SER A 168 19.47 24.44 10.04
N GLU A 169 19.52 24.82 8.76
CA GLU A 169 18.77 24.14 7.69
C GLU A 169 19.33 22.74 7.46
N LEU A 170 20.66 22.62 7.49
CA LEU A 170 21.33 21.33 7.34
C LEU A 170 21.01 20.38 8.50
N GLU A 171 20.91 20.89 9.73
CA GLU A 171 20.56 20.07 10.89
C GLU A 171 19.10 19.60 10.89
N GLU A 172 18.19 20.39 10.32
CA GLU A 172 16.80 20.00 10.09
C GLU A 172 16.71 18.91 9.01
N ILE A 173 17.33 19.14 7.86
CA ILE A 173 17.26 18.21 6.71
C ILE A 173 18.00 16.90 6.97
N ARG A 174 19.10 16.90 7.75
CA ARG A 174 19.83 15.67 8.12
C ARG A 174 19.01 14.67 8.92
N GLN A 175 17.92 15.11 9.55
CA GLN A 175 17.03 14.23 10.32
C GLN A 175 16.03 13.49 9.43
N LEU A 176 15.90 13.89 8.16
CA LEU A 176 15.02 13.23 7.20
C LEU A 176 15.55 11.84 6.85
N ASP A 177 14.64 10.89 6.72
CA ASP A 177 14.97 9.57 6.21
C ASP A 177 15.28 9.63 4.70
N PRO A 178 15.98 8.62 4.14
CA PRO A 178 16.38 8.63 2.74
C PRO A 178 15.25 8.80 1.72
N PHE A 179 14.03 8.32 2.03
CA PHE A 179 12.89 8.47 1.14
C PHE A 179 12.38 9.92 1.12
N SER A 180 12.25 10.54 2.30
CA SER A 180 11.89 11.95 2.40
C SER A 180 12.94 12.89 1.76
N LEU A 181 14.23 12.56 1.87
CA LEU A 181 15.31 13.28 1.20
C LEU A 181 15.22 13.21 -0.34
N ASP A 182 14.78 12.08 -0.89
CA ASP A 182 14.61 11.94 -2.34
C ASP A 182 13.42 12.78 -2.85
N ILE A 183 12.34 12.84 -2.08
CA ILE A 183 11.20 13.72 -2.38
C ILE A 183 11.66 15.18 -2.36
N LEU A 184 12.40 15.60 -1.33
CA LEU A 184 12.97 16.95 -1.21
C LEU A 184 13.85 17.31 -2.41
N ARG A 185 14.77 16.40 -2.77
CA ARG A 185 15.63 16.55 -3.93
C ARG A 185 14.84 16.79 -5.21
N THR A 186 13.82 15.97 -5.44
CA THR A 186 12.95 16.08 -6.62
C THR A 186 12.18 17.40 -6.63
N ALA A 187 11.65 17.81 -5.48
CA ALA A 187 10.89 19.05 -5.30
C ALA A 187 11.72 20.31 -5.57
N LEU A 188 12.98 20.32 -5.12
CA LEU A 188 13.92 21.42 -5.34
C LEU A 188 14.43 21.45 -6.78
N ALA A 189 14.70 20.29 -7.38
CA ALA A 189 15.12 20.22 -8.79
C ALA A 189 14.01 20.75 -9.71
N HIS A 190 12.75 20.43 -9.42
CA HIS A 190 11.61 21.00 -10.12
C HIS A 190 11.58 22.53 -10.05
N ARG A 191 11.76 23.09 -8.85
CA ARG A 191 11.78 24.55 -8.63
C ARG A 191 12.99 25.23 -9.26
N GLN A 192 14.15 24.57 -9.30
CA GLN A 192 15.32 25.06 -10.02
C GLN A 192 15.00 25.24 -11.51
N HIS A 193 14.36 24.24 -12.12
CA HIS A 193 13.93 24.32 -13.50
C HIS A 193 12.87 25.41 -13.75
N GLN A 194 11.95 25.64 -12.80
CA GLN A 194 11.01 26.77 -12.85
C GLN A 194 11.75 28.12 -12.82
N LEU A 195 12.73 28.28 -11.92
CA LEU A 195 13.56 29.49 -11.83
C LEU A 195 14.41 29.75 -13.08
N ALA A 196 14.75 28.69 -13.82
CA ALA A 196 15.44 28.75 -15.10
C ALA A 196 14.51 29.07 -16.29
N GLY A 197 13.19 29.16 -16.07
CA GLY A 197 12.19 29.50 -17.09
C GLY A 197 11.88 28.37 -18.07
N GLN A 198 12.07 27.11 -17.67
CA GLN A 198 11.71 25.97 -18.53
C GLN A 198 10.18 25.92 -18.77
N LEU A 199 9.80 25.95 -20.05
CA LEU A 199 8.40 25.93 -20.49
C LEU A 199 7.70 24.65 -20.05
N GLY A 200 6.45 24.78 -19.54
CA GLY A 200 5.63 23.64 -19.13
C GLY A 200 5.80 23.18 -17.68
N LEU A 201 6.67 23.84 -16.90
CA LEU A 201 6.83 23.57 -15.46
C LEU A 201 6.12 24.60 -14.57
N HIS A 202 5.45 25.59 -15.15
CA HIS A 202 4.60 26.49 -14.36
C HIS A 202 3.37 25.75 -13.83
N PRO A 203 2.91 26.09 -12.61
CA PRO A 203 1.76 25.44 -12.02
C PRO A 203 0.55 25.66 -12.95
N PRO A 204 -0.21 24.60 -13.26
CA PRO A 204 -1.34 24.68 -14.19
C PRO A 204 -2.39 25.70 -13.73
N VAL A 205 -3.20 26.23 -14.65
CA VAL A 205 -4.29 27.14 -14.25
C VAL A 205 -5.37 26.36 -13.50
N TYR A 206 -6.11 27.03 -12.61
CA TYR A 206 -7.29 26.45 -11.94
C TYR A 206 -8.22 25.77 -12.96
N PRO A 207 -8.74 24.56 -12.67
CA PRO A 207 -8.64 23.81 -11.40
C PRO A 207 -7.43 22.86 -11.29
N GLY A 208 -6.50 22.88 -12.25
CA GLY A 208 -5.35 21.96 -12.28
C GLY A 208 -4.29 22.21 -11.20
N ASN A 209 -4.27 23.41 -10.61
CA ASN A 209 -3.41 23.78 -9.47
C ASN A 209 -4.05 23.48 -8.12
N THR A 210 -4.98 22.53 -8.02
CA THR A 210 -5.48 22.08 -6.72
C THR A 210 -4.64 20.91 -6.21
N ALA A 211 -4.50 20.79 -4.89
CA ALA A 211 -3.86 19.65 -4.25
C ALA A 211 -4.48 18.32 -4.73
N ALA A 212 -5.81 18.31 -4.86
CA ALA A 212 -6.55 17.17 -5.38
C ALA A 212 -6.15 16.80 -6.83
N ALA A 213 -5.95 17.79 -7.71
CA ALA A 213 -5.52 17.54 -9.08
C ALA A 213 -4.09 16.97 -9.16
N GLN A 214 -3.19 17.39 -8.27
CA GLN A 214 -1.79 16.94 -8.23
C GLN A 214 -1.61 15.59 -7.52
N LEU A 215 -2.51 15.25 -6.58
CA LEU A 215 -2.58 13.94 -5.92
C LEU A 215 -2.67 12.80 -6.94
N HIS A 216 -3.47 12.98 -7.99
CA HIS A 216 -3.64 11.98 -9.04
C HIS A 216 -2.44 11.83 -9.98
N GLN A 217 -1.49 12.77 -9.96
CA GLN A 217 -0.34 12.81 -10.87
C GLN A 217 0.98 12.37 -10.22
N SER A 218 0.95 11.90 -8.95
CA SER A 218 2.15 11.51 -8.18
C SER A 218 3.23 12.59 -8.09
N ASN A 219 2.83 13.87 -8.20
CA ASN A 219 3.71 15.04 -8.23
C ASN A 219 3.36 16.06 -7.14
N MET A 220 2.81 15.59 -6.02
CA MET A 220 2.24 16.43 -4.95
C MET A 220 3.25 17.47 -4.41
N GLN A 221 4.53 17.11 -4.32
CA GLN A 221 5.62 17.97 -3.87
C GLN A 221 5.88 19.20 -4.76
N ASN A 222 5.34 19.19 -5.99
CA ASN A 222 5.46 20.28 -6.96
C ASN A 222 4.20 21.15 -7.04
N TRP A 223 3.16 20.87 -6.24
CA TRP A 223 1.85 21.49 -6.36
C TRP A 223 1.87 23.03 -6.26
N LEU A 224 2.72 23.58 -5.39
CA LEU A 224 2.79 25.02 -5.11
C LEU A 224 3.94 25.75 -5.81
N GLY A 225 4.83 25.04 -6.52
CA GLY A 225 6.02 25.63 -7.14
C GLY A 225 5.62 26.79 -8.05
N LYS A 226 6.00 28.02 -7.67
CA LYS A 226 5.73 29.26 -8.42
C LYS A 226 6.99 29.79 -9.08
#